data_AF-A0A7K1XYT2-F1
#
_entry.id   AF-A0A7K1XYT2-F1
#
_cell.length_a   1.000
_cell.length_b   1.000
_cell.length_c   1.000
_cell.angle_alpha   90.00
_cell.angle_beta   90.00
_cell.angle_gamma   90.00
#
_symmetry.space_group_name_H-M   'P 1'
#
loop_
_entity.id
_entity.type
_entity.pdbx_description
1 polymer ?
#
loop_
_entity_poly.entity_id
_entity_poly.type
_entity_poly.pdbx_seq_one_letter_code
_entity_poly.pdbx_strand_id
1 'polypeptide(L)' 'MMQHYGNMSSATVLYVLEQFLREGFDDGYGLMLAMGPGFSSEMVLLRMTHSK' A
#
# COMPACT_ATOMS: atom_id res chain seq x y z
N MET A 1 -0.53 2.81 11.49
CA MET A 1 -1.65 3.51 10.80
C MET A 1 -2.99 3.29 11.49
N MET A 2 -3.57 2.08 11.51
CA MET A 2 -4.93 1.85 12.06
C MET A 2 -5.13 2.35 13.49
N GLN A 3 -4.12 2.24 14.35
CA GLN A 3 -4.18 2.70 15.74
C GLN A 3 -4.25 4.23 15.90
N HIS A 4 -3.74 5.00 14.92
CA HIS A 4 -3.64 6.47 15.01
C HIS A 4 -4.56 7.21 14.04
N TYR A 5 -4.89 6.63 12.88
CA TYR A 5 -5.65 7.28 11.81
C TYR A 5 -6.92 6.52 11.39
N GLY A 6 -7.14 5.31 11.92
CA GLY A 6 -8.29 4.48 11.56
C GLY A 6 -8.33 4.09 10.08
N ASN A 7 -9.50 3.66 9.60
CA ASN A 7 -9.73 3.45 8.17
C ASN A 7 -10.15 4.76 7.52
N MET A 8 -9.30 5.31 6.64
CA MET A 8 -9.56 6.55 5.89
C MET A 8 -10.26 6.30 4.55
N SER A 9 -10.96 5.17 4.40
CA SER A 9 -11.50 4.69 3.12
C SER A 9 -10.38 4.46 2.09
N SER A 10 -10.63 4.77 0.82
CA SER A 10 -9.70 4.57 -0.31
C SER A 10 -8.32 5.23 -0.12
N ALA A 11 -8.23 6.33 0.62
CA ALA A 11 -6.96 7.01 0.89
C ALA A 11 -5.98 6.18 1.74
N THR A 12 -6.49 5.19 2.49
CA THR A 12 -5.70 4.32 3.36
C THR A 12 -4.59 3.61 2.61
N VAL A 13 -4.86 3.09 1.40
CA VAL A 13 -3.88 2.28 0.66
C VAL A 13 -2.70 3.12 0.19
N LEU A 14 -2.94 4.37 -0.20
CA LEU A 14 -1.90 5.31 -0.62
C LEU A 14 -1.05 5.77 0.57
N TYR A 15 -1.68 6.00 1.72
CA TYR A 15 -0.95 6.32 2.94
C TYR A 15 -0.06 5.16 3.39
N VAL A 16 -0.56 3.92 3.35
CA VAL A 16 0.24 2.73 3.67
C VAL A 16 1.43 2.60 2.70
N LEU A 17 1.22 2.83 1.40
CA LEU A 17 2.30 2.85 0.42
C LEU A 17 3.34 3.94 0.75
N GLU A 18 2.91 5.15 1.11
CA GLU A 18 3.83 6.22 1.50
C GLU A 18 4.68 5.82 2.72
N GLN A 19 4.07 5.25 3.77
CA GLN A 19 4.82 4.80 4.94
C GLN A 19 5.79 3.67 4.60
N PHE A 20 5.37 2.70 3.79
CA PHE A 20 6.23 1.62 3.31
C PHE A 20 7.46 2.15 2.57
N LEU A 21 7.27 3.14 1.68
CA LEU A 21 8.38 3.77 0.96
C LEU A 21 9.31 4.58 1.89
N ARG A 22 8.77 5.17 2.98
CA ARG A 22 9.56 5.93 3.98
C ARG A 22 10.38 5.02 4.91
N GLU A 23 9.82 3.87 5.29
CA GLU A 23 10.50 2.87 6.13
C GLU A 23 11.62 2.15 5.36
N GLY A 24 11.54 2.16 4.03
CA GLY A 24 12.49 1.51 3.13
C GLY A 24 11.95 0.18 2.63
N PHE A 25 12.44 -0.25 1.47
CA PHE A 25 12.04 -1.49 0.80
C PHE A 25 13.25 -2.12 0.13
N ASP A 26 13.16 -3.41 -0.21
CA ASP A 26 14.16 -4.06 -1.06
C ASP A 26 13.74 -4.04 -2.53
N ASP A 27 14.72 -4.01 -3.44
CA ASP A 27 14.45 -4.15 -4.88
C ASP A 27 13.72 -5.46 -5.16
N GLY A 28 12.66 -5.41 -5.97
CA GLY A 28 11.87 -6.59 -6.30
C GLY A 28 10.44 -6.27 -6.71
N TYR A 29 9.53 -7.19 -6.37
CA TYR A 29 8.10 -7.01 -6.59
C TYR A 29 7.37 -6.84 -5.26
N GLY A 30 6.53 -5.82 -5.18
CA GLY A 30 5.58 -5.61 -4.09
C GLY A 30 4.16 -5.84 -4.57
N LEU A 31 3.29 -6.37 -3.71
CA LEU A 31 1.86 -6.49 -3.99
C LEU A 31 1.09 -5.54 -3.09
N MET A 32 0.35 -4.61 -3.68
CA MET A 32 -0.58 -3.75 -2.97
C MET A 32 -2.00 -4.29 -3.16
N LEU A 33 -2.73 -4.45 -2.07
CA LEU A 33 -4.08 -5.00 -2.05
C LEU A 33 -5.02 -4.09 -1.26
N ALA A 34 -6.20 -3.83 -1.82
CA ALA A 34 -7.30 -3.14 -1.16
C ALA A 34 -8.58 -3.95 -1.29
N MET A 35 -9.43 -3.91 -0.26
CA MET A 35 -10.74 -4.57 -0.27
C MET A 35 -11.85 -3.53 -0.12
N GLY A 36 -12.91 -3.72 -0.90
CA GLY A 36 -14.10 -2.89 -0.89
C GLY A 36 -15.38 -3.68 -0.54
N PRO A 37 -16.54 -3.00 -0.55
CA PRO A 37 -17.83 -3.64 -0.33
C PRO A 37 -18.11 -4.78 -1.33
N GLY A 38 -18.85 -5.80 -0.89
CA GLY A 38 -19.21 -6.93 -1.75
C GLY A 38 -18.06 -7.93 -1.98
N PHE A 39 -17.05 -7.93 -1.09
CA PHE A 39 -15.85 -8.79 -1.19
C PHE A 39 -15.01 -8.55 -2.45
N SER A 40 -15.14 -7.38 -3.06
CA SER A 40 -14.29 -6.95 -4.17
C SER A 40 -12.87 -6.68 -3.68
N SER A 41 -11.89 -7.23 -4.38
CA SER A 41 -10.46 -6.99 -4.15
C SER A 41 -9.84 -6.33 -5.36
N GLU A 42 -9.08 -5.27 -5.11
CA GLU A 42 -8.24 -4.61 -6.11
C GLU A 42 -6.78 -4.89 -5.76
N MET A 43 -5.99 -5.27 -6.77
CA MET A 43 -4.59 -5.66 -6.61
C MET A 43 -3.71 -4.95 -7.62
N VAL A 44 -2.58 -4.41 -7.17
CA VAL A 44 -1.57 -3.77 -8.01
C VAL A 44 -0.22 -4.42 -7.73
N LEU A 45 0.40 -4.97 -8.78
CA LEU A 45 1.78 -5.43 -8.73
C LEU A 45 2.71 -4.25 -8.99
N LEU A 46 3.54 -3.95 -8.02
CA LEU A 46 4.53 -2.87 -8.07
C LEU A 46 5.90 -3.47 -8.37
N ARG A 47 6.63 -2.87 -9.30
CA ARG A 47 8.08 -3.10 -9.44
C ARG A 47 8.78 -2.07 -8.56
N MET A 48 9.38 -2.54 -7.49
CA MET A 48 10.13 -1.72 -6.54
C MET A 48 11.60 -1.71 -6.94
N THR A 49 12.14 -0.52 -7.17
CA THR A 49 13.56 -0.34 -7.50
C THR A 49 14.03 0.96 -6.87
N HIS A 50 15.17 0.91 -6.18
CA HIS A 50 15.87 2.14 -5.80
C HIS A 50 16.32 2.85 -7.07
N SER A 51 15.93 4.12 -7.22
CA SER A 51 16.52 4.94 -8.27
C SER A 51 18.00 5.09 -7.98
N LYS A 52 18.82 4.91 -9.02
CA LYS A 52 20.20 5.39 -9.01
C LYS A 52 20.25 6.91 -8.97
#